data_AF-A0A143YUD5-F1
#
_entry.id   AF-A0A143YUD5-F1
#
_cell.length_a   1.000
_cell.length_b   1.000
_cell.length_c   1.000
_cell.angle_alpha   90.00
_cell.angle_beta   90.00
_cell.angle_gamma   90.00
#
_symmetry.space_group_name_H-M   'P 1'
#
loop_
_entity.id
_entity.type
_entity.pdbx_description
1 polymer ?
#
loop_
_entity_poly.entity_id
_entity_poly.type
_entity_poly.pdbx_seq_one_letter_code
_entity_poly.pdbx_strand_id
1 'polypeptide(L)'
;MKEEVSLKDLMAIIKQRMWIIISFGTLGLLLSAVYTFLIVTPMYDSTTQLLVNRTNDGTNSIQLNDINSNVQMINTYKDIIKGPVILEGVKEKLNLDYTVEQLAEMIVIGVNQNSQVFSLTVTAPNAGEAAEIANGIAATFQSAIFDIMNVENVSIISGATVNSKPVSPVAVNNLVIGLGVGLLFGFGIALLRYALDKTIDDHQFVAQTIGWPNLGVISELNKEELLAISNMPKKERVPVPQIRKSDSTGNLETAKRERIGDLEMRTSEDIAIKETSKEKPVDIAEKRKKKTDSMPGGIHREKLTTVSEMTREKIGAILKNESSQSANAGSERGK
;
A
#
# COMPACT_ATOMS: atom_id res chain seq x y z
N MET A 1 22.19 -24.26 -15.28
CA MET A 1 21.76 -23.00 -15.94
C MET A 1 21.25 -22.09 -14.83
N LYS A 2 21.61 -20.79 -14.80
CA LYS A 2 21.03 -19.85 -13.85
C LYS A 2 19.66 -19.49 -14.40
N GLU A 3 18.60 -20.12 -13.91
CA GLU A 3 17.24 -19.66 -14.19
C GLU A 3 17.09 -18.29 -13.53
N GLU A 4 17.09 -17.25 -14.37
CA GLU A 4 16.70 -15.92 -13.93
C GLU A 4 15.21 -16.00 -13.57
N VAL A 5 14.88 -15.70 -12.32
CA VAL A 5 13.49 -15.69 -11.86
C VAL A 5 12.73 -14.66 -12.69
N SER A 6 11.83 -15.12 -13.56
CA SER A 6 11.05 -14.24 -14.42
C SER A 6 10.00 -13.50 -13.59
N LEU A 7 9.63 -12.28 -13.99
CA LEU A 7 8.52 -11.54 -13.38
C LEU A 7 7.21 -12.35 -13.42
N LYS A 8 7.05 -13.21 -14.43
CA LYS A 8 5.89 -14.10 -14.56
C LYS A 8 5.86 -15.16 -13.46
N ASP A 9 7.02 -15.66 -13.05
CA ASP A 9 7.14 -16.66 -11.99
C ASP A 9 6.85 -16.04 -10.63
N LEU A 10 7.33 -14.82 -10.38
CA LEU A 10 6.96 -14.05 -9.17
C LEU A 10 5.43 -13.87 -9.05
N MET A 11 4.77 -13.54 -10.16
CA MET A 11 3.31 -13.38 -10.18
C MET A 11 2.58 -14.71 -9.94
N ALA A 12 3.11 -15.82 -10.46
CA ALA A 12 2.56 -17.16 -10.23
C ALA A 12 2.70 -17.59 -8.76
N ILE A 13 3.86 -17.35 -8.15
CA ILE A 13 4.13 -17.66 -6.73
C ILE A 13 3.16 -16.90 -5.82
N ILE A 14 2.98 -15.60 -6.08
CA ILE A 14 2.04 -14.76 -5.33
C ILE A 14 0.63 -15.38 -5.41
N LYS A 15 0.13 -15.66 -6.62
CA LYS A 15 -1.22 -16.23 -6.80
C LYS A 15 -1.39 -17.60 -6.15
N GLN A 16 -0.40 -18.49 -6.29
CA GLN A 16 -0.46 -19.85 -5.77
C GLN A 16 -0.39 -19.90 -4.23
N ARG A 17 0.34 -18.96 -3.61
CA ARG A 17 0.59 -18.93 -2.17
C ARG A 17 0.00 -17.72 -1.46
N MET A 18 -1.01 -17.07 -2.05
CA MET A 18 -1.66 -15.88 -1.47
C MET A 18 -2.14 -16.10 -0.04
N TRP A 19 -2.61 -17.31 0.28
CA TRP A 19 -3.08 -17.65 1.62
C TRP A 19 -1.99 -17.50 2.69
N ILE A 20 -0.73 -17.83 2.37
CA ILE A 20 0.41 -17.66 3.28
C ILE A 20 0.73 -16.18 3.45
N ILE A 21 0.74 -15.42 2.35
CA ILE A 21 1.04 -13.98 2.39
C ILE A 21 -0.03 -13.25 3.22
N ILE A 22 -1.31 -13.55 2.99
CA ILE A 22 -2.44 -12.96 3.72
C ILE A 22 -2.39 -13.37 5.19
N SER A 23 -2.09 -14.63 5.53
CA SER A 23 -2.06 -15.07 6.94
C SER A 23 -0.97 -14.36 7.75
N PHE A 24 0.21 -14.16 7.17
CA PHE A 24 1.27 -13.39 7.81
C PHE A 24 0.96 -11.89 7.86
N GLY A 25 0.28 -11.35 6.83
CA GLY A 25 -0.23 -9.98 6.84
C GLY A 25 -1.24 -9.74 7.96
N THR A 26 -2.24 -10.62 8.11
CA THR A 26 -3.24 -10.52 9.18
C THR A 26 -2.64 -10.74 10.55
N LEU A 27 -1.68 -11.66 10.68
CA LEU A 27 -0.94 -11.88 11.92
C LEU A 27 -0.13 -10.62 12.33
N GLY A 28 0.59 -10.02 11.38
CA GLY A 28 1.34 -8.78 11.62
C GLY A 28 0.43 -7.61 12.02
N LEU A 29 -0.75 -7.50 11.39
CA LEU A 29 -1.76 -6.52 11.77
C LEU A 29 -2.30 -6.76 13.18
N LEU A 30 -2.59 -8.01 13.54
CA LEU A 30 -3.10 -8.37 14.88
C LEU A 30 -2.06 -8.08 15.97
N LEU A 31 -0.79 -8.45 15.74
CA LEU A 31 0.30 -8.17 16.67
C LEU A 31 0.51 -6.66 16.85
N SER A 32 0.47 -5.89 15.76
CA SER A 32 0.59 -4.43 15.82
C SER A 32 -0.58 -3.78 16.56
N ALA A 33 -1.81 -4.29 16.36
CA ALA A 33 -2.98 -3.83 17.09
C ALA A 33 -2.86 -4.10 18.59
N VAL A 34 -2.48 -5.32 18.98
CA VAL A 34 -2.25 -5.70 20.37
C VAL A 34 -1.18 -4.80 21.00
N TYR A 35 -0.05 -4.61 20.33
CA TYR A 35 1.02 -3.74 20.80
C TYR A 35 0.54 -2.29 21.00
N THR A 36 -0.15 -1.74 20.00
CA THR A 36 -0.59 -0.34 19.98
C THR A 36 -1.67 -0.04 21.01
N PHE A 37 -2.66 -0.93 21.18
CA PHE A 37 -3.81 -0.66 22.05
C PHE A 37 -3.66 -1.18 23.48
N LEU A 38 -2.82 -2.20 23.72
CA LEU A 38 -2.71 -2.82 25.04
C LEU A 38 -1.36 -2.57 25.73
N ILE A 39 -0.28 -2.29 24.99
CA ILE A 39 1.07 -2.13 25.57
C ILE A 39 1.49 -0.67 25.62
N VAL A 40 1.24 0.10 24.55
CA VAL A 40 1.66 1.50 24.48
C VAL A 40 0.67 2.39 25.22
N THR A 41 1.18 3.16 26.19
CA THR A 41 0.39 4.14 26.94
C THR A 41 -0.01 5.33 26.04
N PRO A 42 -1.28 5.76 26.05
CA PRO A 42 -1.70 6.94 25.30
C PRO A 42 -1.03 8.19 25.85
N MET A 43 -0.51 9.02 24.95
CA MET A 43 0.06 10.33 25.28
C MET A 43 -0.86 11.44 24.79
N TYR A 44 -0.98 12.50 25.58
CA TYR A 44 -1.78 13.69 25.32
C TYR A 44 -0.87 14.89 25.19
N ASP A 45 -1.21 15.82 24.31
CA ASP A 45 -0.48 17.06 24.17
C ASP A 45 -1.28 18.26 24.69
N SER A 46 -0.60 19.34 25.03
CA SER A 46 -1.23 20.61 25.34
C SER A 46 -0.32 21.74 24.90
N THR A 47 -0.90 22.74 24.24
CA THR A 47 -0.14 23.78 23.54
C THR A 47 -0.49 25.15 24.09
N THR A 48 0.54 25.91 24.48
CA THR A 48 0.45 27.34 24.83
C THR A 48 1.19 28.17 23.78
N GLN A 49 0.76 29.41 23.58
CA GLN A 49 1.36 30.32 22.59
C GLN A 49 1.94 31.54 23.29
N LEU A 50 3.21 31.83 23.00
CA LEU A 50 3.92 32.96 23.55
C LEU A 50 4.35 33.92 22.45
N LEU A 51 4.22 35.21 22.72
CA LEU A 51 4.77 36.30 21.94
C LEU A 51 5.98 36.87 22.67
N VAL A 52 7.08 37.04 21.95
CA VAL A 52 8.23 37.79 22.45
C VAL A 52 8.36 39.04 21.63
N ASN A 53 8.21 40.19 22.27
CA ASN A 53 8.53 41.48 21.72
C ASN A 53 9.79 41.99 22.41
N ARG A 54 10.69 42.63 21.66
CA ARG A 54 11.77 43.43 22.25
C ARG A 54 11.42 44.89 22.05
N THR A 55 11.16 45.59 23.15
CA THR A 55 11.20 47.06 23.12
C THR A 55 12.66 47.46 23.00
N ASN A 56 13.00 48.16 21.92
CA ASN A 56 14.29 48.80 21.82
C ASN A 56 14.25 50.02 22.74
N ASP A 57 15.06 50.01 23.80
CA ASP A 57 15.26 51.18 24.65
C ASP A 57 15.63 52.37 23.76
N GLY A 58 14.75 53.37 23.74
CA GLY A 58 14.77 54.42 22.75
C GLY A 58 16.09 55.19 22.76
N THR A 59 16.92 55.03 21.72
CA THR A 59 17.86 56.08 21.26
C THR A 59 18.57 55.80 19.93
N ASN A 60 18.40 54.65 19.28
CA ASN A 60 19.05 54.42 17.98
C ASN A 60 18.06 53.96 16.90
N SER A 61 18.17 54.60 15.75
CA SER A 61 17.45 54.34 14.51
C SER A 61 17.32 52.85 14.23
N ILE A 62 16.08 52.37 14.11
CA ILE A 62 15.75 51.02 13.66
C ILE A 62 16.43 50.79 12.30
N GLN A 63 17.53 50.05 12.29
CA GLN A 63 18.13 49.57 11.05
C GLN A 63 17.35 48.34 10.62
N LEU A 64 17.02 48.24 9.33
CA LEU A 64 16.25 47.14 8.76
C LEU A 64 16.87 45.74 9.04
N ASN A 65 18.15 45.70 9.45
CA ASN A 65 18.88 44.50 9.87
C ASN A 65 18.48 43.96 11.26
N ASP A 66 17.84 44.77 12.12
CA ASP A 66 17.43 44.36 13.47
C ASP A 66 16.19 43.45 13.47
N ILE A 67 15.34 43.58 12.45
CA ILE A 67 14.07 42.82 12.34
C ILE A 67 14.34 41.34 12.01
N ASN A 68 15.35 41.03 11.18
CA ASN A 68 15.72 39.65 10.86
C ASN A 68 16.39 38.93 12.05
N SER A 69 17.09 39.65 12.93
CA SER A 69 17.75 39.07 14.12
C SER A 69 16.74 38.60 15.18
N ASN A 70 15.60 39.29 15.32
CA ASN A 70 14.57 38.95 16.32
C ASN A 70 13.89 37.59 16.06
N VAL A 71 13.70 37.19 14.80
CA VAL A 71 13.13 35.89 14.45
C VAL A 71 14.14 34.75 14.66
N GLN A 72 15.42 35.01 14.43
CA GLN A 72 16.49 34.02 14.59
C GLN A 72 16.74 33.65 16.06
N MET A 73 16.39 34.53 17.00
CA MET A 73 16.52 34.28 18.45
C MET A 73 15.50 33.29 19.01
N ILE A 74 14.49 32.86 18.24
CA ILE A 74 13.50 31.88 18.75
C ILE A 74 14.17 30.53 19.02
N ASN A 75 15.22 30.17 18.27
CA ASN A 75 16.03 28.99 18.59
C ASN A 75 16.75 29.14 19.94
N THR A 76 17.25 30.34 20.26
CA THR A 76 17.84 30.64 21.57
C THR A 76 16.79 30.54 22.68
N TYR A 77 15.59 31.07 22.47
CA TYR A 77 14.49 30.91 23.43
C TYR A 77 14.10 29.45 23.62
N LYS A 78 14.11 28.65 22.55
CA LYS A 78 13.89 27.21 22.63
C LYS A 78 14.93 26.53 23.53
N ASP A 79 16.20 26.88 23.40
CA ASP A 79 17.26 26.31 24.24
C ASP A 79 17.13 26.75 25.71
N ILE A 80 16.74 28.01 25.96
CA ILE A 80 16.50 28.52 27.32
C ILE A 80 15.30 27.81 27.97
N ILE A 81 14.19 27.66 27.24
CA ILE A 81 12.98 26.98 27.73
C ILE A 81 13.28 25.53 28.09
N LYS A 82 14.10 24.84 27.29
CA LYS A 82 14.57 23.48 27.56
C LYS A 82 15.75 23.42 28.54
N GLY A 83 16.22 24.56 29.01
CA GLY A 83 17.35 24.68 29.92
C GLY A 83 16.97 24.34 31.37
N PRO A 84 17.96 23.94 32.19
CA PRO A 84 17.73 23.53 33.58
C PRO A 84 17.09 24.63 34.42
N VAL A 85 17.46 25.90 34.22
CA VAL A 85 16.91 27.04 34.97
C VAL A 85 15.38 27.10 34.91
N ILE A 86 14.80 26.81 33.74
CA ILE A 86 13.34 26.83 33.57
C ILE A 86 12.73 25.52 34.06
N LEU A 87 13.32 24.38 33.66
CA LEU A 87 12.73 23.06 33.92
C LEU A 87 12.82 22.64 35.39
N GLU A 88 13.91 22.99 36.10
CA GLU A 88 14.03 22.80 37.54
C GLU A 88 13.00 23.64 38.29
N GLY A 89 12.83 24.92 37.91
CA GLY A 89 11.83 25.80 38.52
C GLY A 89 10.40 25.27 38.35
N VAL A 90 10.06 24.71 37.19
CA VAL A 90 8.75 24.09 36.95
C VAL A 90 8.59 22.80 37.75
N LYS A 91 9.62 21.95 37.76
CA LYS A 91 9.63 20.70 38.51
C LYS A 91 9.36 20.94 40.00
N GLU A 92 10.06 21.90 40.60
CA GLU A 92 9.89 22.25 42.01
C GLU A 92 8.51 22.85 42.29
N LYS A 93 8.04 23.75 41.42
CA LYS A 93 6.75 24.44 41.61
C LYS A 93 5.55 23.51 41.49
N LEU A 94 5.62 22.52 40.60
CA LEU A 94 4.54 21.56 40.34
C LEU A 94 4.74 20.21 41.04
N ASN A 95 5.84 20.03 41.78
CA ASN A 95 6.23 18.76 42.44
C ASN A 95 6.20 17.56 41.47
N LEU A 96 6.89 17.68 40.33
CA LEU A 96 6.90 16.66 39.29
C LEU A 96 7.96 15.58 39.54
N ASP A 97 7.59 14.32 39.33
CA ASP A 97 8.47 13.15 39.44
C ASP A 97 9.28 12.87 38.16
N TYR A 98 9.63 13.91 37.41
CA TYR A 98 10.45 13.80 36.19
C TYR A 98 11.85 14.35 36.41
N THR A 99 12.80 13.82 35.67
CA THR A 99 14.12 14.44 35.49
C THR A 99 14.03 15.63 34.55
N VAL A 100 15.02 16.52 34.60
CA VAL A 100 15.09 17.70 33.72
C VAL A 100 15.15 17.26 32.25
N GLU A 101 15.90 16.18 31.99
CA GLU A 101 16.06 15.57 30.67
C GLU A 101 14.72 15.03 30.14
N GLN A 102 13.95 14.32 30.98
CA GLN A 102 12.62 13.83 30.61
C GLN A 102 11.66 14.99 30.29
N LEU A 103 11.65 16.05 31.09
CA LEU A 103 10.84 17.24 30.82
C LEU A 103 11.27 17.90 29.49
N ALA A 104 12.56 17.99 29.21
CA ALA A 104 13.07 18.57 27.97
C ALA A 104 12.64 17.77 26.73
N GLU A 105 12.55 16.44 26.83
CA GLU A 105 12.06 15.55 25.77
C GLU A 105 10.55 15.65 25.53
N MET A 106 9.77 15.89 26.59
CA MET A 106 8.32 16.11 26.51
C MET A 106 7.93 17.41 25.80
N ILE A 107 8.87 18.35 25.67
CA ILE A 107 8.65 19.68 25.12
C ILE A 107 8.97 19.73 23.62
N VAL A 108 8.01 20.22 22.84
CA VAL A 108 8.19 20.58 21.43
C VAL A 108 7.88 22.06 21.26
N ILE A 109 8.82 22.79 20.65
CA ILE A 109 8.66 24.22 20.38
C ILE A 109 8.49 24.41 18.88
N GLY A 110 7.30 24.84 18.48
CA GLY A 110 6.94 25.13 17.11
C GLY A 110 7.21 26.60 16.78
N VAL A 111 7.99 26.83 15.73
CA VAL A 111 8.43 28.16 15.31
C VAL A 111 8.06 28.36 13.84
N ASN A 112 7.50 29.53 13.52
CA ASN A 112 7.29 29.94 12.13
C ASN A 112 8.32 31.02 11.78
N GLN A 113 9.01 30.85 10.64
CA GLN A 113 10.13 31.70 10.18
C GLN A 113 9.77 33.18 9.95
N ASN A 114 8.50 33.56 10.01
CA ASN A 114 8.06 34.95 9.88
C ASN A 114 7.18 35.40 11.04
N SER A 115 7.29 34.74 12.19
CA SER A 115 6.45 34.97 13.37
C SER A 115 7.29 35.16 14.62
N GLN A 116 6.93 36.16 15.43
CA GLN A 116 7.43 36.33 16.80
C GLN A 116 6.62 35.51 17.82
N VAL A 117 5.56 34.84 17.35
CA VAL A 117 4.77 33.89 18.12
C VAL A 117 5.31 32.50 17.89
N PHE A 118 5.58 31.78 18.99
CA PHE A 118 5.92 30.37 18.97
C PHE A 118 4.93 29.57 19.82
N SER A 119 4.75 28.30 19.46
CA SER A 119 3.93 27.36 20.20
C SER A 119 4.81 26.49 21.08
N LEU A 120 4.48 26.37 22.35
CA LEU A 120 5.07 25.45 23.30
C LEU A 120 4.08 24.31 23.52
N THR A 121 4.42 23.13 23.02
CA THR A 121 3.62 21.91 23.16
C THR A 121 4.30 20.96 24.13
N VAL A 122 3.58 20.52 25.15
CA VAL A 122 4.05 19.49 26.10
C VAL A 122 3.25 18.22 25.88
N THR A 123 3.92 17.08 25.83
CA THR A 123 3.29 15.76 25.72
C THR A 123 3.48 14.96 27.01
N ALA A 124 2.38 14.49 27.61
CA ALA A 124 2.38 13.73 28.86
C ALA A 124 1.32 12.60 28.86
N PRO A 125 1.43 11.60 29.76
CA PRO A 125 0.44 10.53 29.90
C PRO A 125 -0.94 11.00 30.35
N ASN A 126 -1.01 12.14 31.05
CA ASN A 126 -2.25 12.73 31.53
C ASN A 126 -2.50 14.08 30.84
N ALA A 127 -3.70 14.27 30.30
CA ALA A 127 -4.08 15.49 29.58
C ALA A 127 -4.10 16.75 30.46
N GLY A 128 -4.48 16.61 31.74
CA GLY A 128 -4.46 17.72 32.70
C GLY A 128 -3.03 18.12 33.05
N GLU A 129 -2.20 17.13 33.34
CA GLU A 129 -0.77 17.33 33.63
C GLU A 129 -0.03 17.99 32.45
N ALA A 130 -0.30 17.57 31.21
CA ALA A 130 0.27 18.21 30.01
C ALA A 130 -0.03 19.71 29.97
N ALA A 131 -1.28 20.10 30.28
CA ALA A 131 -1.69 21.51 30.29
C ALA A 131 -1.06 22.28 31.45
N GLU A 132 -0.99 21.68 32.64
CA GLU A 132 -0.35 22.28 33.82
C GLU A 132 1.14 22.52 33.59
N ILE A 133 1.86 21.54 33.05
CA ILE A 133 3.29 21.65 32.73
C ILE A 133 3.51 22.72 31.65
N ALA A 134 2.73 22.71 30.56
CA ALA A 134 2.86 23.71 29.49
C ALA A 134 2.67 25.14 30.01
N ASN A 135 1.62 25.37 30.81
CA ASN A 135 1.36 26.67 31.42
C ASN A 135 2.42 27.04 32.47
N GLY A 136 2.89 26.08 33.25
CA GLY A 136 3.94 26.26 34.25
C GLY A 136 5.27 26.69 33.61
N ILE A 137 5.67 26.05 32.52
CA ILE A 137 6.85 26.43 31.73
C ILE A 137 6.69 27.83 31.16
N ALA A 138 5.54 28.15 30.54
CA ALA A 138 5.30 29.46 29.97
C ALA A 138 5.41 30.58 31.02
N ALA A 139 4.81 30.40 32.20
CA ALA A 139 4.88 31.37 33.28
C ALA A 139 6.29 31.50 33.89
N THR A 140 7.01 30.37 34.04
CA THR A 140 8.37 30.36 34.58
C THR A 140 9.34 31.02 33.61
N PHE A 141 9.22 30.72 32.31
CA PHE A 141 9.98 31.38 31.26
C PHE A 141 9.71 32.88 31.19
N GLN A 142 8.45 33.30 31.23
CA GLN A 142 8.08 34.72 31.25
C GLN A 142 8.74 35.47 32.41
N SER A 143 8.87 34.84 33.57
CA SER A 143 9.49 35.45 34.76
C SER A 143 11.02 35.46 34.67
N ALA A 144 11.64 34.37 34.20
CA ALA A 144 13.09 34.20 34.19
C ALA A 144 13.79 34.88 33.00
N ILE A 145 13.11 35.07 31.87
CA ILE A 145 13.74 35.60 30.66
C ILE A 145 14.22 37.04 30.81
N PHE A 146 13.59 37.80 31.72
CA PHE A 146 14.04 39.14 32.09
C PHE A 146 15.45 39.07 32.71
N ASP A 147 15.67 38.19 33.67
CA ASP A 147 16.97 38.07 34.35
C ASP A 147 18.06 37.48 33.44
N ILE A 148 17.69 36.59 32.50
CA ILE A 148 18.65 35.92 31.61
C ILE A 148 19.08 36.81 30.44
N MET A 149 18.15 37.55 29.85
CA MET A 149 18.35 38.25 28.56
C MET A 149 17.95 39.74 28.57
N ASN A 150 17.47 40.27 29.70
CA ASN A 150 16.90 41.62 29.82
C ASN A 150 15.78 41.89 28.80
N VAL A 151 14.89 40.91 28.61
CA VAL A 151 13.73 41.01 27.72
C VAL A 151 12.47 41.20 28.56
N GLU A 152 11.86 42.38 28.45
CA GLU A 152 10.70 42.76 29.28
C GLU A 152 9.35 42.29 28.72
N ASN A 153 9.25 42.07 27.41
CA ASN A 153 7.95 41.94 26.74
C ASN A 153 7.70 40.52 26.22
N VAL A 154 7.57 39.56 27.15
CA VAL A 154 7.01 38.23 26.85
C VAL A 154 5.57 38.16 27.32
N SER A 155 4.66 37.76 26.42
CA SER A 155 3.23 37.64 26.70
C SER A 155 2.69 36.29 26.27
N ILE A 156 1.87 35.67 27.12
CA ILE A 156 1.16 34.44 26.82
C ILE A 156 -0.12 34.83 26.06
N ILE A 157 -0.15 34.58 24.75
CA ILE A 157 -1.31 34.89 23.90
C ILE A 157 -2.47 33.94 24.21
N SER A 158 -2.15 32.66 24.37
CA SER A 158 -3.12 31.60 24.62
C SER A 158 -2.53 30.61 25.59
N GLY A 159 -3.18 30.42 26.74
CA GLY A 159 -2.83 29.35 27.67
C GLY A 159 -3.12 27.97 27.09
N ALA A 160 -2.40 26.96 27.59
CA ALA A 160 -2.65 25.57 27.27
C ALA A 160 -3.96 25.09 27.90
N THR A 161 -4.80 24.46 27.10
CA THR A 161 -6.05 23.84 27.52
C THR A 161 -5.92 22.31 27.46
N VAL A 162 -6.71 21.63 28.28
CA VAL A 162 -6.71 20.17 28.36
C VAL A 162 -7.23 19.58 27.05
N ASN A 163 -6.37 18.86 26.33
CA ASN A 163 -6.75 18.10 25.15
C ASN A 163 -7.04 16.64 25.51
N SER A 164 -8.32 16.25 25.49
CA SER A 164 -8.73 14.88 25.83
C SER A 164 -8.49 13.85 24.72
N LYS A 165 -7.95 14.26 23.56
CA LYS A 165 -7.64 13.34 22.46
C LYS A 165 -6.17 12.94 22.52
N PRO A 166 -5.85 11.64 22.59
CA PRO A 166 -4.47 11.20 22.59
C PRO A 166 -3.83 11.45 21.21
N VAL A 167 -2.58 11.90 21.22
CA VAL A 167 -1.77 12.17 20.02
C VAL A 167 -0.84 11.01 19.66
N SER A 168 -0.57 10.12 20.61
CA SER A 168 0.21 8.91 20.41
C SER A 168 -0.42 7.76 21.18
N PRO A 169 -0.38 6.51 20.66
CA PRO A 169 0.20 6.11 19.38
C PRO A 169 -0.67 6.46 18.17
N VAL A 170 -0.05 6.73 17.02
CA VAL A 170 -0.76 6.95 15.75
C VAL A 170 -1.22 5.60 15.20
N ALA A 171 -2.39 5.15 15.65
CA ALA A 171 -2.87 3.78 15.42
C ALA A 171 -2.86 3.36 13.94
N VAL A 172 -3.29 4.25 13.03
CA VAL A 172 -3.31 3.96 11.59
C VAL A 172 -1.90 3.66 11.07
N ASN A 173 -0.91 4.47 11.43
CA ASN A 173 0.47 4.27 10.97
C ASN A 173 1.04 2.95 11.50
N ASN A 174 0.86 2.67 12.78
CA ASN A 174 1.36 1.42 13.38
C ASN A 174 0.72 0.19 12.75
N LEU A 175 -0.59 0.22 12.48
CA LEU A 175 -1.31 -0.88 11.84
C LEU A 175 -0.84 -1.10 10.41
N VAL A 176 -0.64 -0.02 9.63
CA VAL A 176 -0.13 -0.09 8.26
C VAL A 176 1.30 -0.63 8.25
N ILE A 177 2.16 -0.20 9.18
CA ILE A 177 3.52 -0.72 9.33
C ILE A 177 3.48 -2.21 9.68
N GLY A 178 2.66 -2.61 10.65
CA GLY A 178 2.50 -4.01 11.05
C GLY A 178 2.01 -4.91 9.92
N LEU A 179 1.01 -4.45 9.16
CA LEU A 179 0.52 -5.14 7.97
C LEU A 179 1.60 -5.25 6.90
N GLY A 180 2.31 -4.16 6.62
CA GLY A 180 3.38 -4.11 5.62
C GLY A 180 4.52 -5.07 5.96
N VAL A 181 4.99 -5.07 7.21
CA VAL A 181 6.01 -6.00 7.71
C VAL A 181 5.53 -7.45 7.63
N GLY A 182 4.28 -7.72 8.04
CA GLY A 182 3.68 -9.06 7.95
C GLY A 182 3.60 -9.58 6.51
N LEU A 183 3.15 -8.74 5.56
CA LEU A 183 3.09 -9.09 4.14
C LEU A 183 4.48 -9.35 3.55
N LEU A 184 5.46 -8.51 3.88
CA LEU A 184 6.85 -8.70 3.45
C LEU A 184 7.42 -10.04 3.94
N PHE A 185 7.15 -10.37 5.20
CA PHE A 185 7.60 -11.62 5.80
C PHE A 185 6.89 -12.82 5.17
N GLY A 186 5.57 -12.75 4.97
CA GLY A 186 4.80 -13.76 4.28
C GLY A 186 5.25 -13.99 2.84
N PHE A 187 5.59 -12.92 2.12
CA PHE A 187 6.16 -13.00 0.78
C PHE A 187 7.53 -13.67 0.77
N GLY A 188 8.42 -13.30 1.70
CA GLY A 188 9.72 -13.96 1.87
C GLY A 188 9.59 -15.46 2.13
N ILE A 189 8.63 -15.87 2.98
CA ILE A 189 8.33 -17.28 3.24
C ILE A 189 7.77 -17.97 1.99
N ALA A 190 6.90 -17.31 1.23
CA ALA A 190 6.34 -17.87 0.00
C ALA A 190 7.44 -18.12 -1.05
N LEU A 191 8.38 -17.17 -1.20
CA LEU A 191 9.56 -17.32 -2.07
C LEU A 191 10.48 -18.44 -1.59
N LEU A 192 10.75 -18.51 -0.29
CA LEU A 192 11.58 -19.56 0.28
C LEU A 192 10.95 -20.94 0.02
N ARG A 193 9.63 -21.07 0.24
CA ARG A 193 8.90 -22.31 -0.07
C ARG A 193 8.93 -22.66 -1.56
N TYR A 194 8.90 -21.68 -2.46
CA TYR A 194 9.04 -21.91 -3.89
C TYR A 194 10.47 -22.35 -4.26
N ALA A 195 11.50 -21.69 -3.73
CA ALA A 195 12.89 -22.03 -4.00
C ALA A 195 13.30 -23.41 -3.44
N LEU A 196 12.65 -23.87 -2.36
CA LEU A 196 12.84 -25.21 -1.81
C LEU A 196 11.93 -26.27 -2.47
N ASP A 197 10.99 -25.85 -3.33
CA ASP A 197 10.14 -26.77 -4.06
C ASP A 197 10.95 -27.42 -5.20
N LYS A 198 11.39 -28.66 -4.98
CA LYS A 198 12.13 -29.47 -5.96
C LYS A 198 11.21 -30.40 -6.76
N THR A 199 9.96 -30.00 -6.99
CA THR A 199 9.03 -30.79 -7.78
C THR A 199 9.43 -30.69 -9.26
N ILE A 200 10.06 -31.73 -9.78
CA ILE A 200 10.39 -31.88 -11.20
C ILE A 200 9.14 -32.45 -11.88
N ASP A 201 8.42 -31.61 -12.61
CA ASP A 201 7.21 -31.99 -13.35
C ASP A 201 7.42 -31.95 -14.88
N ASP A 202 8.70 -32.02 -15.31
CA ASP A 202 9.05 -31.98 -16.72
C ASP A 202 9.40 -33.38 -17.25
N HIS A 203 8.51 -33.92 -18.08
CA HIS A 203 8.70 -35.18 -18.78
C HIS A 203 9.96 -35.19 -19.68
N GLN A 204 10.39 -34.02 -20.16
CA GLN A 204 11.61 -33.87 -20.96
C GLN A 204 12.87 -34.00 -20.10
N PHE A 205 12.82 -33.51 -18.85
CA PHE A 205 13.92 -33.60 -17.89
C PHE A 205 14.28 -35.06 -17.56
N VAL A 206 13.27 -35.93 -17.41
CA VAL A 206 13.44 -37.37 -17.13
C VAL A 206 14.13 -38.09 -18.29
N ALA A 207 13.73 -37.80 -19.53
CA ALA A 207 14.28 -38.45 -20.71
C ALA A 207 15.71 -37.99 -21.02
N GLN A 208 16.02 -36.69 -20.89
CA GLN A 208 17.31 -36.13 -21.29
C GLN A 208 18.39 -36.21 -20.21
N THR A 209 18.03 -36.12 -18.93
CA THR A 209 19.02 -36.11 -17.83
C THR A 209 19.29 -37.51 -17.28
N ILE A 210 18.26 -38.36 -17.24
CA ILE A 210 18.30 -39.69 -16.61
C ILE A 210 18.44 -40.81 -17.66
N GLY A 211 18.24 -40.48 -18.94
CA GLY A 211 18.43 -41.39 -20.08
C GLY A 211 17.38 -42.50 -20.17
N TRP A 212 16.28 -42.41 -19.42
CA TRP A 212 15.23 -43.42 -19.41
C TRP A 212 14.21 -43.15 -20.53
N PRO A 213 13.83 -44.19 -21.30
CA PRO A 213 12.81 -44.04 -22.33
C PRO A 213 11.46 -43.72 -21.68
N ASN A 214 10.79 -42.67 -22.18
CA ASN A 214 9.42 -42.35 -21.76
C ASN A 214 8.47 -43.45 -22.27
N LEU A 215 7.89 -44.23 -21.36
CA LEU A 215 7.00 -45.35 -21.66
C LEU A 215 5.52 -44.93 -21.84
N GLY A 216 5.21 -43.67 -21.63
CA GLY A 216 3.85 -43.12 -21.76
C GLY A 216 3.48 -42.19 -20.60
N VAL A 217 2.45 -41.38 -20.82
CA VAL A 217 1.88 -40.47 -19.82
C VAL A 217 0.57 -41.07 -19.33
N ILE A 218 0.44 -41.25 -18.02
CA ILE A 218 -0.83 -41.62 -17.39
C ILE A 218 -1.50 -40.32 -16.96
N SER A 219 -2.49 -39.88 -17.74
CA SER A 219 -3.29 -38.71 -17.38
C SER A 219 -4.20 -39.05 -16.20
N GLU A 220 -4.24 -38.18 -15.21
CA GLU A 220 -5.22 -38.29 -14.12
C GLU A 220 -6.60 -37.89 -14.67
N LEU A 221 -7.59 -38.77 -14.54
CA LEU A 221 -8.94 -38.47 -15.02
C LEU A 221 -9.59 -37.39 -14.15
N ASN A 222 -10.19 -36.39 -14.78
CA ASN A 222 -10.96 -35.40 -14.05
C ASN A 222 -12.24 -36.04 -13.48
N LYS A 223 -12.79 -35.46 -12.41
CA LYS A 223 -14.03 -35.92 -11.75
C LYS A 223 -15.19 -36.05 -12.72
N GLU A 224 -15.28 -35.19 -13.73
CA GLU A 224 -16.32 -35.23 -14.77
C GLU A 224 -16.16 -36.44 -15.71
N GLU A 225 -14.93 -36.79 -16.07
CA GLU A 225 -14.64 -37.95 -16.94
C GLU A 225 -14.85 -39.27 -16.19
N LEU A 226 -14.50 -39.31 -14.90
CA LEU A 226 -14.79 -40.44 -14.02
C LEU A 226 -16.28 -40.72 -13.91
N LEU A 227 -17.09 -39.66 -13.79
CA LEU A 227 -18.56 -39.75 -13.78
C LEU A 227 -19.12 -40.15 -15.14
N ALA A 228 -18.52 -39.67 -16.24
CA ALA A 228 -18.92 -40.06 -17.57
C ALA A 228 -18.68 -41.57 -17.81
N ILE A 229 -17.56 -42.10 -17.34
CA ILE A 229 -17.21 -43.52 -17.46
C ILE A 229 -18.08 -44.39 -16.53
N SER A 230 -18.39 -43.94 -15.31
CA SER A 230 -19.30 -44.69 -14.43
C SER A 230 -20.71 -44.82 -14.99
N ASN A 231 -21.11 -43.85 -15.82
CA ASN A 231 -22.44 -43.79 -16.42
C ASN A 231 -22.49 -44.40 -17.84
N MET A 232 -21.39 -44.95 -18.35
CA MET A 232 -21.40 -45.63 -19.65
C MET A 232 -22.19 -46.95 -19.56
N PRO A 233 -23.14 -47.21 -20.48
CA PRO A 233 -23.83 -48.49 -20.54
C PRO A 233 -22.81 -49.58 -20.85
N LYS A 234 -22.75 -50.61 -19.99
CA LYS A 234 -21.82 -51.73 -20.11
C LYS A 234 -22.08 -52.45 -21.45
N LYS A 235 -21.23 -52.22 -22.45
CA LYS A 235 -21.35 -52.87 -23.76
C LYS A 235 -21.34 -54.38 -23.56
N GLU A 236 -22.40 -55.03 -24.00
CA GLU A 236 -22.55 -56.48 -23.92
C GLU A 236 -21.37 -57.16 -24.62
N ARG A 237 -20.76 -58.15 -23.96
CA ARG A 237 -19.57 -58.82 -24.49
C ARG A 237 -19.93 -59.43 -25.84
N VAL A 238 -19.27 -59.01 -26.91
CA VAL A 238 -19.38 -59.69 -28.21
C VAL A 238 -18.93 -61.14 -27.98
N PRO A 239 -19.75 -62.16 -28.30
CA PRO A 239 -19.34 -63.55 -28.15
C PRO A 239 -18.09 -63.78 -28.99
N VAL A 240 -17.04 -64.32 -28.37
CA VAL A 240 -15.86 -64.79 -29.10
C VAL A 240 -16.35 -65.84 -30.11
N PRO A 241 -16.06 -65.69 -31.42
CA PRO A 241 -16.45 -66.69 -32.41
C PRO A 241 -15.91 -68.05 -31.99
N GLN A 242 -16.79 -69.03 -31.76
CA GLN A 242 -16.36 -70.39 -31.51
C GLN A 242 -15.75 -70.94 -32.81
N ILE A 243 -14.46 -71.27 -32.77
CA ILE A 243 -13.80 -71.98 -33.86
C ILE A 243 -14.54 -73.30 -34.05
N ARG A 244 -15.26 -73.45 -35.18
CA ARG A 244 -15.90 -74.72 -35.55
C ARG A 244 -14.81 -75.79 -35.64
N LYS A 245 -14.93 -76.84 -34.82
CA LYS A 245 -14.13 -78.06 -35.01
C LYS A 245 -14.51 -78.64 -36.37
N SER A 246 -13.51 -78.99 -37.18
CA SER A 246 -13.71 -79.66 -38.45
C SER A 246 -14.11 -81.10 -38.18
N ASP A 247 -15.35 -81.47 -38.49
CA ASP A 247 -15.74 -82.88 -38.55
C ASP A 247 -15.22 -83.48 -39.85
N SER A 248 -14.52 -84.60 -39.70
CA SER A 248 -13.93 -85.40 -40.77
C SER A 248 -15.01 -86.20 -41.49
N THR A 249 -15.70 -85.63 -42.45
CA THR A 249 -16.31 -86.39 -43.57
C THR A 249 -16.55 -85.46 -44.75
N GLY A 250 -16.13 -85.90 -45.94
CA GLY A 250 -15.97 -85.06 -47.11
C GLY A 250 -17.24 -84.39 -47.62
N ASN A 251 -17.11 -83.12 -47.98
CA ASN A 251 -17.28 -82.64 -49.35
C ASN A 251 -16.62 -81.27 -49.49
N LEU A 252 -15.72 -81.15 -50.45
CA LEU A 252 -15.03 -79.92 -50.80
C LEU A 252 -15.95 -79.09 -51.71
N GLU A 253 -16.94 -78.41 -51.15
CA GLU A 253 -17.54 -77.28 -51.87
C GLU A 253 -16.62 -76.06 -51.72
N THR A 254 -16.12 -75.63 -52.87
CA THR A 254 -15.20 -74.52 -53.07
C THR A 254 -15.78 -73.21 -52.51
N ALA A 255 -15.37 -72.84 -51.30
CA ALA A 255 -15.50 -71.46 -50.83
C ALA A 255 -14.55 -70.58 -51.65
N LYS A 256 -15.13 -69.83 -52.60
CA LYS A 256 -14.51 -68.77 -53.38
C LYS A 256 -13.75 -67.83 -52.44
N ARG A 257 -12.41 -67.87 -52.48
CA ARG A 257 -11.55 -66.90 -51.81
C ARG A 257 -11.72 -65.56 -52.52
N GLU A 258 -12.49 -64.63 -51.97
CA GLU A 258 -12.34 -63.23 -52.34
C GLU A 258 -10.95 -62.78 -51.87
N ARG A 259 -10.08 -62.47 -52.84
CA ARG A 259 -8.76 -61.90 -52.56
C ARG A 259 -8.97 -60.50 -51.98
N ILE A 260 -8.16 -60.16 -50.99
CA ILE A 260 -7.97 -58.78 -50.54
C ILE A 260 -7.28 -58.04 -51.69
N GLY A 261 -8.08 -57.47 -52.57
CA GLY A 261 -7.62 -56.80 -53.78
C GLY A 261 -8.81 -56.36 -54.60
N ASP A 262 -9.66 -55.52 -54.02
CA ASP A 262 -10.72 -54.72 -54.70
C ASP A 262 -11.24 -53.60 -53.77
N LEU A 263 -10.37 -52.99 -52.96
CA LEU A 263 -10.64 -51.69 -52.35
C LEU A 263 -9.72 -50.67 -53.01
N GLU A 264 -9.95 -50.47 -54.31
CA GLU A 264 -9.36 -49.37 -55.06
C GLU A 264 -9.79 -48.02 -54.48
N MET A 265 -8.81 -47.12 -54.50
CA MET A 265 -8.98 -45.68 -54.38
C MET A 265 -10.08 -45.19 -55.31
N ARG A 266 -11.12 -44.56 -54.76
CA ARG A 266 -11.91 -43.57 -55.47
C ARG A 266 -11.60 -42.21 -54.88
N THR A 267 -10.64 -41.56 -55.52
CA THR A 267 -10.39 -40.12 -55.44
C THR A 267 -11.58 -39.33 -56.01
N SER A 268 -11.89 -38.22 -55.33
CA SER A 268 -12.17 -36.90 -55.90
C SER A 268 -13.17 -36.80 -57.06
N GLU A 269 -14.46 -36.70 -56.74
CA GLU A 269 -15.41 -35.87 -57.50
C GLU A 269 -16.66 -35.66 -56.63
N ASP A 270 -16.58 -34.64 -55.76
CA ASP A 270 -17.70 -33.79 -55.35
C ASP A 270 -17.13 -32.65 -54.47
N ILE A 271 -16.37 -31.77 -55.12
CA ILE A 271 -16.01 -30.44 -54.62
C ILE A 271 -16.56 -29.45 -55.65
N ALA A 272 -17.58 -28.66 -55.31
CA ALA A 272 -17.57 -27.18 -55.44
C ALA A 272 -18.95 -26.50 -55.15
N ILE A 273 -18.98 -25.78 -54.01
CA ILE A 273 -19.29 -24.34 -53.82
C ILE A 273 -20.65 -23.74 -54.31
N LYS A 274 -21.41 -23.17 -53.35
CA LYS A 274 -21.83 -21.74 -53.32
C LYS A 274 -22.43 -21.37 -51.93
N GLU A 275 -21.65 -20.77 -51.03
CA GLU A 275 -21.51 -19.32 -50.74
C GLU A 275 -22.70 -18.61 -50.04
N THR A 276 -22.40 -18.13 -48.82
CA THR A 276 -22.80 -16.86 -48.17
C THR A 276 -24.20 -16.69 -47.55
N SER A 277 -24.25 -16.42 -46.23
CA SER A 277 -24.63 -15.11 -45.66
C SER A 277 -25.20 -15.17 -44.20
N LYS A 278 -24.47 -14.50 -43.29
CA LYS A 278 -24.90 -13.62 -42.16
C LYS A 278 -25.57 -14.16 -40.88
N GLU A 279 -24.79 -14.01 -39.79
CA GLU A 279 -25.02 -13.15 -38.59
C GLU A 279 -26.39 -13.03 -37.88
N LYS A 280 -26.29 -13.20 -36.54
CA LYS A 280 -26.81 -12.35 -35.42
C LYS A 280 -28.11 -12.73 -34.65
N PRO A 281 -28.26 -12.27 -33.38
CA PRO A 281 -28.57 -13.12 -32.22
C PRO A 281 -29.89 -12.77 -31.52
N VAL A 282 -30.37 -13.59 -30.58
CA VAL A 282 -31.52 -13.30 -29.71
C VAL A 282 -31.25 -13.93 -28.33
N ASP A 283 -31.03 -13.22 -27.23
CA ASP A 283 -31.79 -12.23 -26.44
C ASP A 283 -32.41 -12.88 -25.18
N ILE A 284 -32.21 -12.19 -24.06
CA ILE A 284 -32.45 -12.60 -22.69
C ILE A 284 -33.79 -12.02 -22.24
N ALA A 285 -34.66 -12.86 -21.70
CA ALA A 285 -35.85 -12.48 -20.93
C ALA A 285 -36.20 -13.69 -20.03
N GLU A 286 -36.65 -13.62 -18.79
CA GLU A 286 -37.16 -12.56 -17.94
C GLU A 286 -37.29 -13.18 -16.53
N LYS A 287 -36.90 -12.48 -15.46
CA LYS A 287 -37.53 -12.71 -14.14
C LYS A 287 -37.54 -11.44 -13.31
N ARG A 288 -38.69 -10.78 -13.37
CA ARG A 288 -39.10 -9.65 -12.52
C ARG A 288 -39.20 -10.09 -11.05
N LYS A 289 -38.62 -9.28 -10.14
CA LYS A 289 -39.25 -8.97 -8.85
C LYS A 289 -39.07 -7.47 -8.56
N LYS A 290 -40.22 -6.80 -8.43
CA LYS A 290 -40.41 -5.41 -7.98
C LYS A 290 -39.90 -5.22 -6.55
N LYS A 291 -39.15 -4.14 -6.30
CA LYS A 291 -39.40 -3.21 -5.19
C LYS A 291 -38.74 -1.87 -5.51
N THR A 292 -39.58 -0.89 -5.83
CA THR A 292 -39.25 0.53 -6.01
C THR A 292 -39.39 1.26 -4.69
N ASP A 293 -38.41 2.08 -4.34
CA ASP A 293 -38.61 3.32 -3.58
C ASP A 293 -37.57 4.38 -4.00
N SER A 294 -38.10 5.59 -4.23
CA SER A 294 -37.53 6.95 -4.12
C SER A 294 -36.26 7.41 -4.88
N MET A 295 -36.53 8.24 -5.91
CA MET A 295 -36.02 9.62 -6.19
C MET A 295 -34.56 9.92 -6.64
N PRO A 296 -34.36 11.07 -7.34
CA PRO A 296 -33.40 11.22 -8.44
C PRO A 296 -32.23 12.19 -8.17
N GLY A 297 -31.16 12.09 -8.96
CA GLY A 297 -30.08 13.08 -8.99
C GLY A 297 -29.09 12.82 -10.11
N GLY A 298 -29.09 13.67 -11.14
CA GLY A 298 -28.18 13.59 -12.28
C GLY A 298 -26.74 13.91 -11.90
N ILE A 299 -25.79 13.22 -12.55
CA ILE A 299 -24.37 13.48 -12.41
C ILE A 299 -23.82 13.94 -13.76
N HIS A 300 -23.37 15.19 -13.78
CA HIS A 300 -22.47 15.75 -14.79
C HIS A 300 -21.20 14.90 -14.88
N ARG A 301 -20.83 14.48 -16.09
CA ARG A 301 -19.51 13.90 -16.35
C ARG A 301 -18.47 15.01 -16.36
N GLU A 302 -17.72 15.17 -15.28
CA GLU A 302 -16.42 15.85 -15.33
C GLU A 302 -15.42 14.95 -16.08
N LYS A 303 -14.73 15.54 -17.05
CA LYS A 303 -13.54 14.96 -17.67
C LYS A 303 -12.44 14.92 -16.61
N LEU A 304 -11.98 13.73 -16.24
CA LEU A 304 -10.75 13.54 -15.48
C LEU A 304 -9.56 13.97 -16.37
N THR A 305 -9.02 15.15 -16.11
CA THR A 305 -7.73 15.60 -16.64
C THR A 305 -6.61 14.88 -15.89
N THR A 306 -5.67 14.32 -16.63
CA THR A 306 -4.56 13.53 -16.06
C THR A 306 -3.56 14.49 -15.41
N VAL A 307 -2.97 14.11 -14.27
CA VAL A 307 -1.99 14.91 -13.50
C VAL A 307 -0.83 15.44 -14.37
N SER A 308 -0.49 14.71 -15.43
CA SER A 308 0.50 15.08 -16.44
C SER A 308 0.15 16.37 -17.21
N GLU A 309 -1.13 16.62 -17.48
CA GLU A 309 -1.59 17.80 -18.21
C GLU A 309 -1.56 19.06 -17.33
N MET A 310 -1.94 18.95 -16.06
CA MET A 310 -1.85 20.05 -15.08
C MET A 310 -0.41 20.52 -14.86
N THR A 311 0.55 19.61 -14.97
CA THR A 311 1.98 19.92 -14.77
C THR A 311 2.55 20.67 -15.98
N ARG A 312 2.12 20.32 -17.20
CA ARG A 312 2.50 21.06 -18.42
C ARG A 312 1.89 22.46 -18.47
N GLU A 313 0.64 22.63 -18.05
CA GLU A 313 -0.01 23.93 -18.04
C GLU A 313 0.65 24.88 -17.02
N LYS A 314 0.94 24.39 -15.81
CA LYS A 314 1.63 25.18 -14.78
C LYS A 314 3.07 25.54 -15.18
N ILE A 315 3.82 24.61 -15.78
CA ILE A 315 5.19 24.90 -16.24
C ILE A 315 5.16 25.88 -17.42
N GLY A 316 4.20 25.74 -18.35
CA GLY A 316 4.02 26.69 -19.45
C GLY A 316 3.68 28.11 -18.98
N ALA A 317 2.86 28.24 -17.93
CA ALA A 317 2.54 29.54 -17.34
C ALA A 317 3.75 30.21 -16.64
N ILE A 318 4.60 29.41 -15.97
CA ILE A 318 5.81 29.92 -15.29
C ILE A 318 6.83 30.42 -16.33
N LEU A 319 7.08 29.64 -17.38
CA LEU A 319 8.04 30.02 -18.43
C LEU A 319 7.60 31.27 -19.21
N LYS A 320 6.29 31.46 -19.40
CA LYS A 320 5.75 32.64 -20.09
C LYS A 320 5.89 33.91 -19.22
N ASN A 321 5.81 33.78 -17.91
CA ASN A 321 5.94 34.89 -16.97
C ASN A 321 7.41 35.34 -16.79
N GLU A 322 8.37 34.41 -16.80
CA GLU A 322 9.80 34.76 -16.77
C GLU A 322 10.27 35.45 -18.06
N SER A 323 9.76 35.02 -19.23
CA SER A 323 10.11 35.67 -20.51
C SER A 323 9.62 37.11 -20.62
N SER A 324 8.52 37.47 -19.95
CA SER A 324 7.97 38.82 -19.97
C SER A 324 8.63 39.75 -18.94
N GLN A 325 9.19 39.22 -17.84
CA GLN A 325 9.99 40.00 -16.91
C GLN A 325 11.42 40.28 -17.43
N SER A 326 12.02 39.34 -18.17
CA SER A 326 13.34 39.56 -18.79
C SER A 326 13.32 40.60 -19.91
N ALA A 327 12.19 40.79 -20.60
CA ALA A 327 12.07 41.78 -21.67
C ALA A 327 11.96 43.23 -21.16
N ASN A 328 11.52 43.43 -19.91
CA ASN A 328 11.30 44.78 -19.35
C ASN A 328 12.52 45.32 -18.58
N ALA A 329 13.46 44.47 -18.17
CA ALA A 329 14.68 44.89 -17.46
C ALA A 329 15.79 45.44 -18.39
N GLY A 330 15.62 45.34 -19.72
CA GLY A 330 16.61 45.78 -20.72
C GLY A 330 16.45 47.22 -21.21
N SER A 331 15.34 47.92 -20.88
CA SER A 331 15.02 49.23 -21.47
C SER A 331 15.27 50.44 -20.56
N GLU A 332 15.67 50.27 -19.30
CA GLU A 332 15.89 51.38 -18.35
C GLU A 332 17.37 51.69 -18.06
N ARG A 333 18.31 51.11 -18.80
CA ARG A 333 19.74 51.49 -18.75
C ARG A 333 20.20 52.06 -20.09
N GLY A 334 19.71 53.24 -20.42
CA GLY A 334 20.16 53.93 -21.62
C GLY A 334 19.35 55.19 -21.94
N LYS A 335 19.43 56.20 -21.07
CA LYS A 335 19.37 57.63 -21.38
C LYS A 335 19.61 58.45 -20.12
#